data_AF-Q564Z3-F1
#
_entry.id   AF-Q564Z3-F1
#
_cell.length_a   1.000
_cell.length_b   1.000
_cell.length_c   1.000
_cell.angle_alpha   90.00
_cell.angle_beta   90.00
_cell.angle_gamma   90.00
#
_symmetry.space_group_name_H-M   'P 1'
#
loop_
_entity.id
_entity.type
_entity.pdbx_description
1 polymer ?
#
loop_
_entity_poly.entity_id
_entity_poly.type
_entity_poly.pdbx_seq_one_letter_code
_entity_poly.pdbx_strand_id
1 'polypeptide(L)'
;MKWISTLLHILLLTYKLDVINSCIATSPTADPTTTTTEATTTTEITTTTEEVTTTTEPVTTTTTPTTTSTTSTTTTTTPTTTTTTTPTTTTSTTSTTTTTTPTTTTSTTTTTTTTTTTATPTTTTTTMPPCNPNAVSLGMGDANNPQIFIDVTYNNYLSTTDPVTGIVTSTMTVTCSALNGYNTYMLFNGGQGGPADNQNLPQTISITLVCTSDTMVWNYEVTINGVTYTRAVSSVTCQQAPNVG
;
A
#
# COMPACT_ATOMS: atom_id res chain seq x y z
N MET A 1 33.17 -30.57 19.29
CA MET A 1 32.38 -29.40 18.81
C MET A 1 32.61 -29.10 17.32
N LYS A 2 32.52 -30.09 16.42
CA LYS A 2 32.61 -29.90 14.95
C LYS A 2 31.39 -30.41 14.17
N TRP A 3 30.42 -31.05 14.85
CA TRP A 3 29.29 -31.71 14.20
C TRP A 3 28.04 -30.83 14.09
N ILE A 4 27.93 -29.77 14.90
CA ILE A 4 26.77 -28.86 14.89
C ILE A 4 26.83 -27.86 13.71
N SER A 5 28.04 -27.51 13.24
CA SER A 5 28.23 -26.58 12.12
C SER A 5 27.76 -27.16 10.77
N THR A 6 27.89 -28.48 10.59
CA THR A 6 27.44 -29.18 9.38
C THR A 6 25.92 -29.34 9.34
N LEU A 7 25.27 -29.52 10.50
CA LEU A 7 23.80 -29.60 10.59
C LEU A 7 23.13 -28.25 10.33
N LEU A 8 23.72 -27.14 10.76
CA LEU A 8 23.19 -25.79 10.48
C LEU A 8 23.35 -25.40 9.00
N HIS A 9 24.44 -25.82 8.34
CA HIS A 9 24.60 -25.63 6.89
C HIS A 9 23.60 -26.45 6.07
N ILE A 10 23.29 -27.68 6.50
CA ILE A 10 22.27 -28.52 5.83
C ILE A 10 20.87 -27.92 5.99
N LEU A 11 20.53 -27.39 7.18
CA LEU A 11 19.24 -26.73 7.42
C LEU A 11 19.06 -25.43 6.60
N LEU A 12 20.15 -24.66 6.41
CA LEU A 12 20.16 -23.46 5.57
C LEU A 12 20.08 -23.78 4.07
N LEU A 13 20.60 -24.95 3.63
CA LEU A 13 20.44 -25.39 2.24
C LEU A 13 19.02 -25.88 1.95
N THR A 14 18.36 -26.55 2.89
CA THR A 14 16.97 -27.00 2.70
C THR A 14 15.98 -25.83 2.67
N TYR A 15 16.19 -24.79 3.49
CA TYR A 15 15.35 -23.58 3.46
C TYR A 15 15.50 -22.75 2.17
N LYS A 16 16.64 -22.84 1.47
CA LYS A 16 16.81 -22.18 0.16
C LYS A 16 16.19 -22.95 -1.01
N LEU A 17 15.89 -24.24 -0.86
CA LEU A 17 15.19 -24.99 -1.90
C LEU A 17 13.66 -24.86 -1.85
N ASP A 18 13.07 -24.58 -0.69
CA ASP A 18 11.61 -24.41 -0.60
C ASP A 18 11.09 -23.04 -1.07
N VAL A 19 11.97 -22.06 -1.30
CA VAL A 19 11.59 -20.72 -1.80
C VAL A 19 11.46 -20.67 -3.34
N ILE A 20 11.86 -21.72 -4.05
CA ILE A 20 11.87 -21.73 -5.53
C ILE A 20 10.64 -22.45 -6.13
N ASN A 21 9.80 -23.12 -5.33
CA ASN A 21 8.79 -24.04 -5.86
C ASN A 21 7.31 -23.64 -5.64
N SER A 22 7.00 -22.36 -5.42
CA SER A 22 5.61 -21.87 -5.25
C SER A 22 5.08 -21.00 -6.40
N CYS A 23 5.75 -20.98 -7.56
CA CYS A 23 5.34 -20.17 -8.71
C CYS A 23 4.84 -21.02 -9.89
N ILE A 24 3.70 -21.70 -9.71
CA ILE A 24 2.87 -22.21 -10.81
C ILE A 24 1.40 -21.96 -10.48
N ALA A 25 1.01 -20.69 -10.45
CA ALA A 25 -0.41 -20.30 -10.46
C ALA A 25 -0.83 -20.09 -11.92
N THR A 26 -1.33 -21.16 -12.53
CA THR A 26 -2.11 -21.13 -13.77
C THR A 26 -3.37 -20.30 -13.55
N SER A 27 -3.47 -19.20 -14.30
CA SER A 27 -4.63 -18.33 -14.41
C SER A 27 -5.79 -19.06 -15.13
N PRO A 28 -7.01 -19.11 -14.58
CA PRO A 28 -8.19 -19.37 -15.39
C PRO A 28 -8.85 -18.05 -15.82
N THR A 29 -8.94 -17.91 -17.14
CA THR A 29 -9.75 -16.96 -17.89
C THR A 29 -11.19 -16.89 -17.37
N ALA A 30 -11.70 -15.67 -17.28
CA ALA A 30 -13.09 -15.36 -16.94
C ALA A 30 -14.06 -15.81 -18.04
N ASP A 31 -15.22 -16.32 -17.63
CA ASP A 31 -16.51 -16.19 -18.33
C ASP A 31 -17.64 -16.29 -17.28
N PRO A 32 -18.86 -15.75 -17.52
CA PRO A 32 -19.67 -15.15 -16.48
C PRO A 32 -20.81 -16.04 -15.99
N THR A 33 -21.20 -15.76 -14.75
CA THR A 33 -22.56 -15.80 -14.20
C THR A 33 -23.44 -17.00 -14.54
N THR A 34 -23.56 -17.92 -13.57
CA THR A 34 -24.79 -18.69 -13.36
C THR A 34 -25.09 -18.78 -11.87
N THR A 35 -26.16 -18.10 -11.46
CA THR A 35 -26.79 -18.23 -10.15
C THR A 35 -27.34 -19.65 -9.98
N THR A 36 -26.94 -20.36 -8.94
CA THR A 36 -27.66 -21.56 -8.47
C THR A 36 -27.60 -21.60 -6.95
N THR A 37 -28.77 -21.36 -6.36
CA THR A 37 -29.13 -21.57 -4.97
C THR A 37 -29.24 -23.07 -4.72
N GLU A 38 -28.47 -23.64 -3.79
CA GLU A 38 -28.83 -24.93 -3.19
C GLU A 38 -28.19 -25.13 -1.81
N ALA A 39 -28.84 -26.01 -1.05
CA ALA A 39 -29.02 -25.95 0.39
C ALA A 39 -27.80 -26.38 1.24
N THR A 40 -27.59 -25.66 2.33
CA THR A 40 -26.63 -26.00 3.39
C THR A 40 -27.19 -27.15 4.23
N THR A 41 -26.65 -28.36 4.04
CA THR A 41 -26.82 -29.48 4.97
C THR A 41 -25.78 -29.35 6.09
N THR A 42 -26.23 -29.01 7.29
CA THR A 42 -25.45 -29.03 8.52
C THR A 42 -25.14 -30.48 8.89
N THR A 43 -23.87 -30.87 8.81
CA THR A 43 -23.37 -32.11 9.44
C THR A 43 -22.43 -31.70 10.57
N GLU A 44 -22.87 -31.98 11.79
CA GLU A 44 -22.07 -31.89 13.01
C GLU A 44 -20.89 -32.87 12.91
N ILE A 45 -19.66 -32.35 13.05
CA ILE A 45 -18.48 -33.19 13.27
C ILE A 45 -17.96 -32.86 14.66
N THR A 46 -18.32 -33.74 15.59
CA THR A 46 -17.76 -33.87 16.93
C THR A 46 -16.25 -34.13 16.81
N THR A 47 -15.42 -33.18 17.23
CA THR A 47 -13.97 -33.39 17.33
C THR A 47 -13.60 -33.52 18.80
N THR A 48 -13.16 -34.73 19.14
CA THR A 48 -12.66 -35.17 20.44
C THR A 48 -11.36 -34.43 20.80
N THR A 49 -11.38 -33.75 21.95
CA THR A 49 -10.22 -33.16 22.62
C THR A 49 -9.44 -34.27 23.32
N GLU A 50 -8.26 -34.63 22.81
CA GLU A 50 -7.27 -35.37 23.60
C GLU A 50 -6.37 -34.39 24.34
N GLU A 51 -6.34 -34.56 25.65
CA GLU A 51 -5.56 -33.80 26.62
C GLU A 51 -4.10 -34.31 26.59
N VAL A 52 -3.19 -33.51 26.03
CA VAL A 52 -1.75 -33.80 26.06
C VAL A 52 -1.12 -33.07 27.24
N THR A 53 -0.92 -33.83 28.33
CA THR A 53 -0.14 -33.44 29.50
C THR A 53 1.33 -33.27 29.12
N THR A 54 1.84 -32.05 29.05
CA THR A 54 3.27 -31.78 28.83
C THR A 54 3.94 -31.40 30.16
N THR A 55 4.83 -32.28 30.61
CA THR A 55 5.70 -32.11 31.78
C THR A 55 6.82 -31.11 31.49
N THR A 56 6.92 -30.06 32.31
CA THR A 56 8.01 -29.07 32.29
C THR A 56 9.19 -29.52 33.13
N GLU A 57 10.37 -29.65 32.50
CA GLU A 57 11.66 -29.84 33.15
C GLU A 57 12.34 -28.46 33.38
N PRO A 58 13.06 -28.25 34.50
CA PRO A 58 13.65 -26.95 34.81
C PRO A 58 14.90 -26.66 33.96
N VAL A 59 14.84 -25.60 33.15
CA VAL A 59 16.01 -25.08 32.41
C VAL A 59 16.85 -24.19 33.32
N THR A 60 18.11 -24.57 33.49
CA THR A 60 19.13 -23.82 34.25
C THR A 60 19.73 -22.72 33.36
N THR A 61 19.58 -21.45 33.75
CA THR A 61 20.11 -20.30 33.02
C THR A 61 21.55 -20.00 33.45
N THR A 62 22.51 -20.08 32.52
CA THR A 62 23.89 -19.61 32.72
C THR A 62 24.06 -18.28 32.00
N THR A 63 24.36 -17.21 32.75
CA THR A 63 24.62 -15.87 32.22
C THR A 63 26.12 -15.69 31.93
N THR A 64 26.46 -15.31 30.70
CA THR A 64 27.81 -14.87 30.31
C THR A 64 27.79 -13.35 30.14
N PRO A 65 28.78 -12.60 30.66
CA PRO A 65 28.82 -11.15 30.51
C PRO A 65 29.27 -10.78 29.09
N THR A 66 28.50 -9.95 28.39
CA THR A 66 28.90 -9.38 27.09
C THR A 66 29.31 -7.93 27.26
N THR A 67 30.49 -7.61 26.75
CA THR A 67 31.17 -6.31 26.83
C THR A 67 30.67 -5.38 25.73
N THR A 68 30.15 -4.22 26.09
CA THR A 68 29.69 -3.17 25.17
C THR A 68 30.88 -2.36 24.64
N SER A 69 31.05 -2.30 23.32
CA SER A 69 31.94 -1.35 22.66
C SER A 69 31.10 -0.36 21.85
N THR A 70 31.08 0.89 22.28
CA THR A 70 30.43 2.02 21.62
C THR A 70 31.33 2.55 20.52
N THR A 71 30.90 2.47 19.26
CA THR A 71 31.48 3.23 18.15
C THR A 71 30.53 4.37 17.80
N SER A 72 31.06 5.60 17.85
CA SER A 72 30.36 6.82 17.47
C SER A 72 30.51 7.02 15.96
N THR A 73 29.40 6.99 15.21
CA THR A 73 29.37 7.38 13.80
C THR A 73 28.71 8.76 13.68
N THR A 74 29.50 9.73 13.22
CA THR A 74 29.06 11.08 12.88
C THR A 74 28.51 11.08 11.46
N THR A 75 27.23 11.37 11.28
CA THR A 75 26.62 11.55 9.94
C THR A 75 26.40 13.03 9.65
N THR A 76 27.14 13.52 8.67
CA THR A 76 27.01 14.86 8.09
C THR A 76 25.76 14.95 7.22
N THR A 77 24.87 15.90 7.52
CA THR A 77 23.71 16.22 6.68
C THR A 77 24.12 17.22 5.59
N THR A 78 23.86 16.87 4.33
CA THR A 78 23.96 17.78 3.18
C THR A 78 22.59 18.45 2.99
N PRO A 79 22.51 19.78 2.81
CA PRO A 79 21.25 20.45 2.54
C PRO A 79 20.83 20.21 1.09
N THR A 80 19.65 19.63 0.87
CA THR A 80 19.05 19.50 -0.47
C THR A 80 18.16 20.70 -0.72
N THR A 81 18.51 21.48 -1.75
CA THR A 81 17.81 22.69 -2.19
C THR A 81 16.59 22.32 -3.02
N THR A 82 15.38 22.63 -2.53
CA THR A 82 14.13 22.47 -3.29
C THR A 82 13.96 23.65 -4.25
N THR A 83 13.88 23.37 -5.55
CA THR A 83 13.63 24.37 -6.58
C THR A 83 12.14 24.40 -6.87
N THR A 84 11.45 25.48 -6.49
CA THR A 84 10.03 25.72 -6.80
C THR A 84 9.93 26.39 -8.16
N THR A 85 9.36 25.71 -9.15
CA THR A 85 9.02 26.31 -10.45
C THR A 85 7.59 26.85 -10.42
N THR A 86 7.45 28.17 -10.51
CA THR A 86 6.17 28.87 -10.70
C THR A 86 5.64 28.60 -12.11
N PRO A 87 4.34 28.29 -12.30
CA PRO A 87 3.75 28.17 -13.63
C PRO A 87 3.63 29.55 -14.28
N THR A 88 4.20 29.70 -15.48
CA THR A 88 4.15 30.88 -16.31
C THR A 88 2.79 30.98 -17.01
N THR A 89 2.07 32.07 -16.79
CA THR A 89 0.81 32.39 -17.48
C THR A 89 1.12 32.97 -18.87
N THR A 90 0.77 32.25 -19.93
CA THR A 90 0.93 32.73 -21.31
C THR A 90 -0.31 33.53 -21.73
N THR A 91 -0.18 34.85 -21.84
CA THR A 91 -1.20 35.74 -22.43
C THR A 91 -1.02 35.77 -23.95
N SER A 92 -2.02 35.32 -24.69
CA SER A 92 -2.06 35.45 -26.15
C SER A 92 -2.57 36.83 -26.55
N THR A 93 -1.78 37.56 -27.32
CA THR A 93 -2.09 38.88 -27.87
C THR A 93 -2.88 38.75 -29.17
N THR A 94 -4.08 39.33 -29.21
CA THR A 94 -4.92 39.46 -30.41
C THR A 94 -4.41 40.61 -31.29
N SER A 95 -4.01 40.29 -32.51
CA SER A 95 -3.64 41.26 -33.55
C SER A 95 -4.88 41.88 -34.18
N THR A 96 -5.07 43.18 -34.02
CA THR A 96 -6.09 43.99 -34.72
C THR A 96 -5.55 44.40 -36.09
N THR A 97 -6.17 43.92 -37.17
CA THR A 97 -5.92 44.41 -38.54
C THR A 97 -7.02 45.40 -38.91
N THR A 98 -6.61 46.63 -39.21
CA THR A 98 -7.48 47.72 -39.67
C THR A 98 -7.60 47.64 -41.18
N THR A 99 -8.79 47.42 -41.72
CA THR A 99 -9.07 47.54 -43.15
C THR A 99 -10.19 48.55 -43.37
N THR A 100 -9.88 49.57 -44.14
CA THR A 100 -10.75 50.68 -44.53
C THR A 100 -11.84 50.22 -45.51
N THR A 101 -13.07 50.62 -45.21
CA THR A 101 -14.30 50.30 -45.96
C THR A 101 -14.48 51.21 -47.18
N PRO A 102 -14.86 50.69 -48.37
CA PRO A 102 -15.50 51.49 -49.40
C PRO A 102 -17.02 51.55 -49.18
N THR A 103 -17.55 52.77 -49.24
CA THR A 103 -18.97 53.10 -49.08
C THR A 103 -19.78 52.53 -50.24
N THR A 104 -20.74 51.63 -49.97
CA THR A 104 -21.70 51.17 -50.98
C THR A 104 -23.12 51.19 -50.41
N THR A 105 -24.02 51.74 -51.19
CA THR A 105 -25.38 52.15 -50.86
C THR A 105 -26.35 50.98 -50.79
N THR A 106 -27.05 50.90 -49.66
CA THR A 106 -28.46 50.50 -49.44
C THR A 106 -29.11 49.45 -50.36
N SER A 107 -29.29 48.25 -49.80
CA SER A 107 -30.59 47.56 -49.81
C SER A 107 -30.74 46.84 -48.48
N THR A 108 -31.70 47.28 -47.66
CA THR A 108 -32.05 46.67 -46.38
C THR A 108 -32.75 45.34 -46.65
N THR A 109 -32.00 44.25 -46.67
CA THR A 109 -32.55 42.90 -46.52
C THR A 109 -32.39 42.51 -45.06
N THR A 110 -33.50 42.30 -44.37
CA THR A 110 -33.54 41.82 -42.99
C THR A 110 -33.04 40.38 -42.96
N THR A 111 -31.72 40.18 -42.84
CA THR A 111 -31.14 38.86 -42.60
C THR A 111 -31.26 38.57 -41.12
N THR A 112 -32.27 37.78 -40.75
CA THR A 112 -32.39 37.19 -39.42
C THR A 112 -31.17 36.30 -39.19
N THR A 113 -30.16 36.84 -38.49
CA THR A 113 -28.98 36.08 -38.10
C THR A 113 -29.36 35.23 -36.90
N THR A 114 -29.77 33.99 -37.15
CA THR A 114 -29.97 33.01 -36.10
C THR A 114 -28.60 32.67 -35.53
N THR A 115 -28.21 33.33 -34.43
CA THR A 115 -27.08 32.90 -33.61
C THR A 115 -27.42 31.53 -33.01
N THR A 116 -26.97 30.47 -33.68
CA THR A 116 -26.93 29.13 -33.09
C THR A 116 -25.83 29.14 -32.05
N THR A 117 -26.17 29.47 -30.79
CA THR A 117 -25.33 29.14 -29.65
C THR A 117 -25.25 27.62 -29.55
N THR A 118 -24.18 27.04 -30.08
CA THR A 118 -23.78 25.67 -29.78
C THR A 118 -23.45 25.64 -28.29
N ALA A 119 -24.40 25.16 -27.48
CA ALA A 119 -24.14 24.86 -26.08
C ALA A 119 -23.02 23.83 -26.04
N THR A 120 -21.90 24.17 -25.42
CA THR A 120 -20.88 23.19 -25.03
C THR A 120 -21.59 22.15 -24.16
N PRO A 121 -21.46 20.85 -24.42
CA PRO A 121 -22.07 19.85 -23.56
C PRO A 121 -21.50 20.03 -22.15
N THR A 122 -22.35 20.45 -21.21
CA THR A 122 -22.04 20.39 -19.79
C THR A 122 -22.06 18.91 -19.41
N THR A 123 -20.90 18.26 -19.39
CA THR A 123 -20.76 16.94 -18.77
C THR A 123 -20.94 17.11 -17.26
N THR A 124 -22.11 16.73 -16.76
CA THR A 124 -22.35 16.54 -15.34
C THR A 124 -21.59 15.29 -14.89
N THR A 125 -20.32 15.44 -14.54
CA THR A 125 -19.54 14.35 -13.95
C THR A 125 -19.99 14.18 -12.50
N THR A 126 -20.75 13.12 -12.23
CA THR A 126 -21.01 12.68 -10.85
C THR A 126 -19.71 12.11 -10.29
N THR A 127 -19.07 12.83 -9.38
CA THR A 127 -17.85 12.34 -8.73
C THR A 127 -18.19 11.20 -7.79
N MET A 128 -17.42 10.11 -7.86
CA MET A 128 -17.55 9.00 -6.92
C MET A 128 -17.02 9.41 -5.54
N PRO A 129 -17.48 8.80 -4.43
CA PRO A 129 -16.92 9.09 -3.12
C PRO A 129 -15.46 8.57 -2.99
N PRO A 130 -14.60 9.22 -2.19
CA PRO A 130 -13.27 8.71 -1.89
C PRO A 130 -13.33 7.45 -1.01
N CYS A 131 -12.22 6.70 -0.96
CA CYS A 131 -12.14 5.50 -0.12
C CYS A 131 -12.02 5.86 1.36
N ASN A 132 -12.75 5.17 2.22
CA ASN A 132 -12.64 5.38 3.66
C ASN A 132 -11.29 4.85 4.20
N PRO A 133 -10.42 5.68 4.82
CA PRO A 133 -9.16 5.21 5.39
C PRO A 133 -9.36 4.19 6.52
N ASN A 134 -10.48 4.29 7.25
CA ASN A 134 -10.81 3.36 8.34
C ASN A 134 -11.35 2.01 7.85
N ALA A 135 -11.41 1.78 6.52
CA ALA A 135 -11.72 0.47 5.96
C ALA A 135 -10.58 -0.53 6.16
N VAL A 136 -9.35 -0.06 6.45
CA VAL A 136 -8.23 -0.91 6.86
C VAL A 136 -8.19 -0.97 8.38
N SER A 137 -8.34 -2.16 8.95
CA SER A 137 -8.20 -2.37 10.40
C SER A 137 -6.73 -2.32 10.81
N LEU A 138 -6.39 -1.37 11.68
CA LEU A 138 -5.02 -1.15 12.14
C LEU A 138 -4.79 -1.80 13.51
N GLY A 139 -3.70 -2.56 13.62
CA GLY A 139 -3.29 -3.21 14.85
C GLY A 139 -2.88 -2.20 15.92
N MET A 140 -3.22 -2.50 17.16
CA MET A 140 -2.78 -1.75 18.33
C MET A 140 -1.61 -2.48 18.99
N GLY A 141 -0.74 -1.71 19.63
CA GLY A 141 0.33 -2.21 20.47
C GLY A 141 -0.22 -2.94 21.69
N ASP A 142 0.56 -3.88 22.20
CA ASP A 142 0.24 -4.55 23.45
C ASP A 142 0.79 -3.80 24.68
N ALA A 143 0.46 -4.29 25.87
CA ALA A 143 0.94 -3.74 27.13
C ALA A 143 2.23 -4.42 27.65
N ASN A 144 2.91 -5.22 26.82
CA ASN A 144 4.11 -5.94 27.24
C ASN A 144 5.34 -4.99 27.29
N ASN A 145 6.39 -5.41 27.99
CA ASN A 145 7.66 -4.69 28.06
C ASN A 145 8.86 -5.65 27.89
N PRO A 146 9.53 -5.69 26.72
CA PRO A 146 9.19 -4.94 25.51
C PRO A 146 7.83 -5.39 24.93
N GLN A 147 7.20 -4.52 24.14
CA GLN A 147 5.99 -4.88 23.41
C GLN A 147 6.27 -6.01 22.40
N ILE A 148 5.30 -6.89 22.12
CA ILE A 148 5.41 -7.83 20.99
C ILE A 148 4.65 -7.26 19.80
N PHE A 149 3.40 -6.84 20.03
CA PHE A 149 2.62 -6.07 19.08
C PHE A 149 2.89 -4.58 19.26
N ILE A 150 3.06 -3.85 18.17
CA ILE A 150 3.28 -2.40 18.17
C ILE A 150 2.18 -1.70 17.38
N ASP A 151 1.92 -0.45 17.74
CA ASP A 151 0.88 0.36 17.11
C ASP A 151 1.14 0.53 15.61
N VAL A 152 0.08 0.34 14.83
CA VAL A 152 0.02 0.70 13.42
C VAL A 152 -0.73 2.01 13.29
N THR A 153 -0.11 2.99 12.63
CA THR A 153 -0.75 4.28 12.37
C THR A 153 -0.81 4.56 10.89
N TYR A 154 -1.75 5.40 10.46
CA TYR A 154 -1.73 5.96 9.12
C TYR A 154 -1.63 7.49 9.18
N ASN A 155 -1.04 8.06 8.13
CA ASN A 155 -0.98 9.49 7.90
C ASN A 155 -1.02 9.78 6.39
N ASN A 156 -0.94 11.06 6.03
CA ASN A 156 -0.91 11.51 4.63
C ASN A 156 -2.08 11.00 3.77
N TYR A 157 -3.26 10.86 4.38
CA TYR A 157 -4.46 10.50 3.63
C TYR A 157 -4.84 11.64 2.68
N LEU A 158 -4.91 11.34 1.38
CA LEU A 158 -5.23 12.29 0.33
C LEU A 158 -6.08 11.60 -0.75
N SER A 159 -7.03 12.33 -1.33
CA SER A 159 -7.83 11.87 -2.46
C SER A 159 -7.74 12.85 -3.64
N THR A 160 -7.68 12.32 -4.86
CA THR A 160 -7.66 13.08 -6.12
C THR A 160 -8.71 12.52 -7.07
N THR A 161 -9.47 13.40 -7.73
CA THR A 161 -10.50 13.01 -8.70
C THR A 161 -9.97 13.19 -10.12
N ASP A 162 -10.10 12.17 -10.96
CA ASP A 162 -9.91 12.29 -12.40
C ASP A 162 -11.11 13.07 -13.01
N PRO A 163 -10.89 14.24 -13.64
CA PRO A 163 -11.97 15.08 -14.15
C PRO A 163 -12.71 14.47 -15.35
N VAL A 164 -12.11 13.50 -16.06
CA VAL A 164 -12.70 12.84 -17.22
C VAL A 164 -13.60 11.69 -16.79
N THR A 165 -13.10 10.83 -15.89
CA THR A 165 -13.80 9.61 -15.48
C THR A 165 -14.65 9.79 -14.23
N GLY A 166 -14.37 10.80 -13.41
CA GLY A 166 -15.00 10.99 -12.09
C GLY A 166 -14.51 10.00 -11.03
N ILE A 167 -13.56 9.11 -11.38
CA ILE A 167 -12.94 8.15 -10.47
C ILE A 167 -12.07 8.91 -9.47
N VAL A 168 -12.16 8.54 -8.20
CA VAL A 168 -11.36 9.11 -7.11
C VAL A 168 -10.30 8.10 -6.68
N THR A 169 -9.04 8.50 -6.75
CA THR A 169 -7.92 7.76 -6.19
C THR A 169 -7.59 8.33 -4.81
N SER A 170 -7.59 7.48 -3.79
CA SER A 170 -7.20 7.81 -2.42
C SER A 170 -5.90 7.10 -2.08
N THR A 171 -5.02 7.78 -1.36
CA THR A 171 -3.72 7.26 -0.91
C THR A 171 -3.57 7.50 0.58
N MET A 172 -2.87 6.60 1.28
CA MET A 172 -2.44 6.82 2.66
C MET A 172 -1.12 6.13 2.94
N THR A 173 -0.36 6.66 3.90
CA THR A 173 0.89 6.04 4.37
C THR A 173 0.64 5.31 5.68
N VAL A 174 0.86 4.00 5.72
CA VAL A 174 0.74 3.16 6.91
C VAL A 174 2.12 2.89 7.48
N THR A 175 2.31 3.13 8.78
CA THR A 175 3.63 3.10 9.44
C THR A 175 3.59 2.34 10.76
N CYS A 176 4.66 1.57 11.00
CA CYS A 176 4.98 0.91 12.26
C CYS A 176 6.44 1.17 12.61
N SER A 177 6.73 1.41 13.89
CA SER A 177 8.10 1.63 14.37
C SER A 177 8.36 0.84 15.65
N ALA A 178 9.36 -0.03 15.61
CA ALA A 178 9.80 -0.82 16.75
C ALA A 178 10.66 0.03 17.70
N LEU A 179 10.86 -0.50 18.91
CA LEU A 179 11.77 0.05 19.91
C LEU A 179 13.23 0.03 19.41
N ASN A 180 14.09 0.81 20.09
CA ASN A 180 15.53 0.76 19.81
C ASN A 180 16.12 -0.63 20.09
N GLY A 181 16.87 -1.17 19.13
CA GLY A 181 17.40 -2.55 19.20
C GLY A 181 16.43 -3.65 18.78
N TYR A 182 15.29 -3.27 18.18
CA TYR A 182 14.30 -4.19 17.62
C TYR A 182 14.03 -3.89 16.14
N ASN A 183 13.68 -4.93 15.39
CA ASN A 183 13.20 -4.85 14.02
C ASN A 183 11.68 -5.00 14.00
N THR A 184 11.02 -4.25 13.11
CA THR A 184 9.59 -4.33 12.84
C THR A 184 9.30 -5.39 11.78
N TYR A 185 8.19 -6.10 11.96
CA TYR A 185 7.60 -6.97 10.94
C TYR A 185 6.13 -6.61 10.75
N MET A 186 5.78 -6.14 9.56
CA MET A 186 4.41 -5.73 9.20
C MET A 186 3.68 -6.89 8.52
N LEU A 187 2.46 -7.18 8.98
CA LEU A 187 1.62 -8.28 8.53
C LEU A 187 0.32 -7.74 7.93
N PHE A 188 -0.07 -8.25 6.77
CA PHE A 188 -1.35 -7.94 6.15
C PHE A 188 -2.39 -9.02 6.45
N ASN A 189 -3.65 -8.62 6.59
CA ASN A 189 -4.83 -9.49 6.59
C ASN A 189 -4.74 -10.68 7.56
N GLY A 190 -4.22 -10.45 8.77
CA GLY A 190 -4.06 -11.52 9.77
C GLY A 190 -2.92 -12.51 9.47
N GLY A 191 -1.86 -12.06 8.79
CA GLY A 191 -0.66 -12.86 8.55
C GLY A 191 -0.55 -13.47 7.15
N GLN A 192 -1.36 -13.01 6.20
CA GLN A 192 -1.34 -13.50 4.82
C GLN A 192 -0.14 -12.99 4.00
N GLY A 193 0.86 -12.39 4.64
CA GLY A 193 2.04 -11.78 4.02
C GLY A 193 2.33 -10.42 4.65
N GLY A 194 3.17 -9.62 3.98
CA GLY A 194 3.53 -8.27 4.39
C GLY A 194 4.19 -7.51 3.25
N PRO A 195 4.64 -6.28 3.47
CA PRO A 195 5.34 -5.51 2.46
C PRO A 195 6.72 -6.07 2.16
N ALA A 196 7.27 -5.73 0.99
CA ALA A 196 8.62 -6.14 0.60
C ALA A 196 9.69 -5.63 1.58
N ASP A 197 9.43 -4.50 2.24
CA ASP A 197 10.29 -3.87 3.24
C ASP A 197 10.65 -4.79 4.41
N ASN A 198 9.78 -5.76 4.75
CA ASN A 198 10.05 -6.77 5.78
C ASN A 198 11.37 -7.52 5.54
N GLN A 199 11.79 -7.69 4.28
CA GLN A 199 12.98 -8.47 3.91
C GLN A 199 14.29 -7.85 4.43
N ASN A 200 14.29 -6.55 4.70
CA ASN A 200 15.46 -5.82 5.17
C ASN A 200 15.56 -5.78 6.70
N LEU A 201 14.60 -6.41 7.41
CA LEU A 201 14.47 -6.36 8.87
C LEU A 201 14.64 -4.93 9.43
N PRO A 202 13.90 -3.93 8.93
CA PRO A 202 14.10 -2.55 9.35
C PRO A 202 13.49 -2.30 10.74
N GLN A 203 13.99 -1.28 11.44
CA GLN A 203 13.36 -0.80 12.67
C GLN A 203 11.98 -0.16 12.42
N THR A 204 11.82 0.52 11.28
CA THR A 204 10.58 1.21 10.90
C THR A 204 10.15 0.75 9.50
N ILE A 205 8.87 0.45 9.35
CA ILE A 205 8.25 0.15 8.06
C ILE A 205 7.20 1.22 7.78
N SER A 206 7.29 1.84 6.60
CA SER A 206 6.33 2.81 6.10
C SER A 206 5.96 2.48 4.66
N ILE A 207 4.68 2.24 4.40
CA ILE A 207 4.18 1.81 3.09
C ILE A 207 3.08 2.74 2.62
N THR A 208 2.91 2.83 1.30
CA THR A 208 1.75 3.53 0.71
C THR A 208 0.69 2.50 0.33
N LEU A 209 -0.55 2.75 0.76
CA LEU A 209 -1.73 2.06 0.26
C LEU A 209 -2.47 2.98 -0.71
N VAL A 210 -2.99 2.38 -1.78
CA VAL A 210 -3.74 3.07 -2.83
C VAL A 210 -5.12 2.42 -2.96
N CYS A 211 -6.17 3.23 -3.05
CA CYS A 211 -7.52 2.76 -3.26
C CYS A 211 -8.20 3.64 -4.31
N THR A 212 -8.95 3.03 -5.22
CA THR A 212 -9.72 3.72 -6.24
C THR A 212 -11.21 3.53 -5.97
N SER A 213 -12.01 4.55 -6.26
CA SER A 213 -13.44 4.56 -5.97
C SER A 213 -14.26 3.55 -6.77
N ASP A 214 -13.71 3.01 -7.85
CA ASP A 214 -14.30 1.94 -8.67
C ASP A 214 -14.32 0.58 -7.94
N THR A 215 -13.24 0.25 -7.22
CA THR A 215 -13.09 -1.04 -6.51
C THR A 215 -13.37 -0.93 -5.03
N MET A 216 -13.14 0.24 -4.41
CA MET A 216 -13.21 0.45 -2.96
C MET A 216 -12.34 -0.52 -2.16
N VAL A 217 -11.23 -0.98 -2.75
CA VAL A 217 -10.24 -1.87 -2.12
C VAL A 217 -8.92 -1.13 -1.94
N TRP A 218 -8.40 -1.12 -0.72
CA TRP A 218 -7.04 -0.65 -0.46
C TRP A 218 -6.03 -1.69 -0.91
N ASN A 219 -5.06 -1.27 -1.72
CA ASN A 219 -4.02 -2.10 -2.27
C ASN A 219 -2.64 -1.61 -1.85
N TYR A 220 -1.79 -2.56 -1.46
CA TYR A 220 -0.36 -2.37 -1.46
C TYR A 220 0.17 -2.75 -2.84
N GLU A 221 0.91 -1.85 -3.47
CA GLU A 221 1.52 -2.04 -4.78
C GLU A 221 3.03 -1.85 -4.69
N VAL A 222 3.78 -2.84 -5.18
CA VAL A 222 5.24 -2.79 -5.22
C VAL A 222 5.76 -3.36 -6.52
N THR A 223 6.77 -2.73 -7.11
CA THR A 223 7.45 -3.24 -8.31
C THR A 223 8.77 -3.89 -7.92
N ILE A 224 8.91 -5.20 -8.19
CA ILE A 224 10.13 -5.96 -7.93
C ILE A 224 10.60 -6.57 -9.26
N ASN A 225 11.84 -6.28 -9.65
CA ASN A 225 12.43 -6.75 -10.93
C ASN A 225 11.57 -6.42 -12.18
N GLY A 226 10.90 -5.27 -12.17
CA GLY A 226 10.03 -4.82 -13.27
C GLY A 226 8.64 -5.45 -13.28
N VAL A 227 8.30 -6.30 -12.31
CA VAL A 227 6.96 -6.88 -12.14
C VAL A 227 6.25 -6.16 -11.00
N THR A 228 5.07 -5.60 -11.28
CA THR A 228 4.19 -5.02 -10.25
C THR A 228 3.41 -6.12 -9.55
N TYR A 229 3.53 -6.16 -8.23
CA TYR A 229 2.76 -7.00 -7.35
C TYR A 229 1.74 -6.14 -6.62
N THR A 230 0.47 -6.51 -6.75
CA THR A 230 -0.65 -5.85 -6.09
C THR A 230 -1.27 -6.80 -5.07
N ARG A 231 -1.56 -6.29 -3.88
CA ARG A 231 -2.21 -7.05 -2.81
C ARG A 231 -3.28 -6.21 -2.13
N ALA A 232 -4.49 -6.75 -2.09
CA ALA A 232 -5.58 -6.18 -1.29
C ALA A 232 -5.23 -6.24 0.21
N VAL A 233 -5.44 -5.12 0.91
CA VAL A 233 -5.16 -4.94 2.33
C VAL A 233 -6.44 -4.50 3.02
N SER A 234 -6.97 -5.34 3.91
CA SER A 234 -8.10 -5.05 4.78
C SER A 234 -7.71 -4.95 6.26
N SER A 235 -6.53 -5.45 6.64
CA SER A 235 -5.93 -5.18 7.94
C SER A 235 -4.41 -5.14 7.89
N VAL A 236 -3.83 -4.38 8.82
CA VAL A 236 -2.38 -4.31 9.03
C VAL A 236 -2.11 -4.46 10.51
N THR A 237 -1.26 -5.42 10.88
CA THR A 237 -0.72 -5.55 12.24
C THR A 237 0.80 -5.51 12.18
N CYS A 238 1.44 -5.11 13.28
CA CYS A 238 2.88 -5.06 13.35
C CYS A 238 3.39 -5.73 14.63
N GLN A 239 4.48 -6.47 14.47
CA GLN A 239 5.21 -7.11 15.55
C GLN A 239 6.63 -6.59 15.58
N GLN A 240 7.27 -6.64 16.74
CA GLN A 240 8.69 -6.36 16.86
C GLN A 240 9.45 -7.56 17.44
N ALA A 241 10.70 -7.71 17.03
CA ALA A 241 11.62 -8.73 17.54
C ALA A 241 13.02 -8.13 17.76
N PRO A 242 13.81 -8.61 18.73
CA PRO A 242 15.18 -8.14 18.93
C PRO A 242 16.00 -8.26 17.65
N ASN A 243 16.92 -7.31 17.43
CA ASN A 243 17.80 -7.36 16.27
C ASN A 243 18.59 -8.68 16.23
N VAL A 244 18.58 -9.34 15.08
CA VAL A 244 19.54 -10.40 14.80
C VAL A 244 20.89 -9.72 14.55
N GLY A 245 21.81 -9.85 15.52
CA GLY A 245 23.16 -9.29 15.43
C GLY A 245 24.02 -9.96 14.37
#